data_AF-A0A965P797-F1
#
_entry.id   AF-A0A965P797-F1
#
_cell.length_a   1.000
_cell.length_b   1.000
_cell.length_c   1.000
_cell.angle_alpha   90.00
_cell.angle_beta   90.00
_cell.angle_gamma   90.00
#
_symmetry.space_group_name_H-M   'P 1'
#
loop_
_entity.id
_entity.type
_entity.pdbx_description
1 polymer ?
#
loop_
_entity_poly.entity_id
_entity_poly.type
_entity_poly.pdbx_seq_one_letter_code
_entity_poly.pdbx_strand_id
1 'polypeptide(L)'
;MLSYTYVAGTDTYTITGNDNTDINLTIPDTWNDGTNGTKAVTIVGASAFLNSTSLVSVILGNNISNIQTSAFSGCTNLTSITFTNTLTRIGGTAFANCTSLISAIIPNTVNNLGNGIFSGCTNLNSVTFTNNASILSIPTNTFYGCTNLNNFIVPDNITTIGGSAFYNCTNLSNINLSNSLTQINASAFELCTSLANISFPSTLNRINTGAFSGCTSLINIIIPDSVTQMFGAVFYGCSALTNIKLSENISSLGASLFEGCSSLNNIKIPNNVNQILYAAFRGCSNLTSIIIPRSVTIFNDNIFENCTSLKDIYFLGNNPDISNTTIDVLLNISPTATIYYYDVNPGWPYNFGAQVSFKILNNLKNSKLKTFGLNVSSGATSIKKINAGNGSLNLKIK
;
A
#
# COMPACT_ATOMS: atom_id res chain seq x y z
N MET A 1 27.04 31.75 15.15
CA MET A 1 26.56 32.96 14.44
C MET A 1 25.72 32.54 13.25
N LEU A 2 24.52 33.15 13.12
CA LEU A 2 23.60 32.90 12.00
C LEU A 2 24.00 33.71 10.77
N SER A 3 23.82 33.11 9.59
CA SER A 3 24.09 33.72 8.29
C SER A 3 22.76 34.03 7.58
N TYR A 4 22.70 35.16 6.90
CA TYR A 4 21.49 35.65 6.23
C TYR A 4 21.78 36.17 4.82
N THR A 5 20.81 36.03 3.94
CA THR A 5 20.83 36.60 2.58
C THR A 5 19.60 37.49 2.38
N TYR A 6 19.82 38.74 1.98
CA TYR A 6 18.76 39.68 1.61
C TYR A 6 18.13 39.31 0.25
N VAL A 7 16.81 39.40 0.15
CA VAL A 7 16.03 39.06 -1.05
C VAL A 7 15.27 40.30 -1.53
N ALA A 8 15.90 41.06 -2.44
CA ALA A 8 15.40 42.36 -2.91
C ALA A 8 13.96 42.31 -3.48
N GLY A 9 13.59 41.26 -4.19
CA GLY A 9 12.25 41.14 -4.80
C GLY A 9 11.10 41.01 -3.77
N THR A 10 11.41 40.64 -2.53
CA THR A 10 10.41 40.50 -1.45
C THR A 10 10.65 41.47 -0.30
N ASP A 11 11.78 42.17 -0.28
CA ASP A 11 12.23 43.02 0.83
C ASP A 11 12.33 42.25 2.17
N THR A 12 12.89 41.03 2.13
CA THR A 12 13.02 40.12 3.30
C THR A 12 14.38 39.42 3.37
N TYR A 13 14.65 38.72 4.47
CA TYR A 13 15.82 37.86 4.65
C TYR A 13 15.48 36.37 4.62
N THR A 14 16.40 35.60 4.04
CA THR A 14 16.49 34.14 4.18
C THR A 14 17.64 33.81 5.12
N ILE A 15 17.40 32.96 6.13
CA ILE A 15 18.50 32.39 6.92
C ILE A 15 19.18 31.28 6.12
N THR A 16 20.50 31.37 5.97
CA THR A 16 21.31 30.48 5.11
C THR A 16 22.25 29.57 5.88
N GLY A 17 22.32 29.72 7.21
CA GLY A 17 22.88 28.71 8.10
C GLY A 17 23.42 29.27 9.40
N ASN A 18 24.27 28.48 10.05
CA ASN A 18 25.04 28.88 11.24
C ASN A 18 26.46 28.30 11.19
N ASP A 19 27.22 28.54 12.26
CA ASP A 19 28.54 27.95 12.50
C ASP A 19 28.47 26.54 13.14
N ASN A 20 27.31 25.89 13.12
CA ASN A 20 27.05 24.59 13.77
C ASN A 20 27.38 24.55 15.26
N THR A 21 27.35 25.69 15.97
CA THR A 21 27.59 25.72 17.43
C THR A 21 26.32 25.85 18.27
N ASP A 22 25.20 26.23 17.65
CA ASP A 22 23.94 26.43 18.36
C ASP A 22 23.38 25.11 18.89
N ILE A 23 23.06 25.07 20.17
CA ILE A 23 22.39 23.93 20.81
C ILE A 23 20.87 24.15 20.79
N ASN A 24 20.42 25.35 21.15
CA ASN A 24 19.01 25.74 21.14
C ASN A 24 18.87 26.97 20.25
N LEU A 25 18.28 26.79 19.07
CA LEU A 25 18.20 27.83 18.06
C LEU A 25 16.83 28.51 18.11
N THR A 26 16.83 29.84 18.29
CA THR A 26 15.67 30.68 18.03
C THR A 26 15.94 31.51 16.78
N ILE A 27 15.16 31.29 15.72
CA ILE A 27 15.26 32.08 14.49
C ILE A 27 14.46 33.38 14.71
N PRO A 28 15.07 34.56 14.56
CA PRO A 28 14.40 35.83 14.87
C PRO A 28 13.36 36.21 13.82
N ASP A 29 12.38 37.04 14.22
CA ASP A 29 11.34 37.58 13.34
C ASP A 29 11.90 38.56 12.29
N THR A 30 12.97 39.26 12.64
CA THR A 30 13.62 40.28 11.81
C THR A 30 15.14 40.21 11.91
N TRP A 31 15.83 40.69 10.88
CA TRP A 31 17.27 40.84 10.85
C TRP A 31 17.65 42.22 10.28
N ASN A 32 18.83 42.72 10.65
CA ASN A 32 19.40 43.96 10.15
C ASN A 32 20.88 43.76 9.81
N ASP A 33 21.23 43.86 8.52
CA ASP A 33 22.61 43.75 8.04
C ASP A 33 23.37 45.09 7.98
N GLY A 34 22.75 46.18 8.46
CA GLY A 34 23.28 47.55 8.41
C GLY A 34 23.20 48.23 7.04
N THR A 35 22.94 47.50 5.96
CA THR A 35 22.90 48.00 4.58
C THR A 35 21.46 48.14 4.07
N ASN A 36 20.63 47.12 4.27
CA ASN A 36 19.24 47.06 3.82
C ASN A 36 18.24 47.37 4.95
N GLY A 37 18.73 47.67 6.15
CA GLY A 37 17.93 47.99 7.33
C GLY A 37 17.28 46.77 7.97
N THR A 38 16.34 47.01 8.89
CA THR A 38 15.61 45.93 9.58
C THR A 38 14.49 45.40 8.70
N LYS A 39 14.56 44.12 8.33
CA LYS A 39 13.55 43.44 7.49
C LYS A 39 13.14 42.11 8.11
N ALA A 40 11.98 41.60 7.70
CA ALA A 40 11.46 40.32 8.17
C ALA A 40 12.35 39.15 7.72
N VAL A 41 12.55 38.15 8.58
CA VAL A 41 13.14 36.85 8.19
C VAL A 41 11.98 35.92 7.86
N THR A 42 11.89 35.49 6.61
CA THR A 42 10.69 34.79 6.10
C THR A 42 10.95 33.37 5.63
N ILE A 43 12.21 33.01 5.42
CA ILE A 43 12.61 31.73 4.82
C ILE A 43 13.74 31.10 5.60
N VAL A 44 13.62 29.81 5.92
CA VAL A 44 14.77 28.96 6.23
C VAL A 44 15.30 28.37 4.93
N GLY A 45 16.50 28.78 4.55
CA GLY A 45 17.13 28.47 3.28
C GLY A 45 17.43 26.99 3.09
N ALA A 46 17.56 26.58 1.84
CA ALA A 46 17.90 25.21 1.49
C ALA A 46 19.23 24.82 2.14
N SER A 47 19.24 23.66 2.79
CA SER A 47 20.41 23.13 3.51
C SER A 47 21.01 24.06 4.58
N ALA A 48 20.29 25.07 5.07
CA ALA A 48 20.83 26.07 6.00
C ALA A 48 21.48 25.44 7.24
N PHE A 49 20.85 24.41 7.79
CA PHE A 49 21.31 23.65 8.96
C PHE A 49 21.56 22.18 8.61
N LEU A 50 21.99 21.91 7.38
CA LEU A 50 22.32 20.55 6.96
C LEU A 50 23.45 19.98 7.84
N ASN A 51 23.21 18.84 8.46
CA ASN A 51 24.13 18.15 9.37
C ASN A 51 24.57 18.99 10.59
N SER A 52 23.75 19.95 11.04
CA SER A 52 23.96 20.68 12.28
C SER A 52 23.71 19.77 13.50
N THR A 53 24.65 18.87 13.75
CA THR A 53 24.55 17.82 14.79
C THR A 53 24.58 18.36 16.23
N SER A 54 24.87 19.63 16.45
CA SER A 54 24.76 20.30 17.75
C SER A 54 23.34 20.73 18.11
N LEU A 55 22.46 20.93 17.11
CA LEU A 55 21.11 21.42 17.34
C LEU A 55 20.27 20.38 18.08
N VAL A 56 19.70 20.79 19.21
CA VAL A 56 18.80 20.01 20.07
C VAL A 56 17.36 20.49 19.95
N SER A 57 17.14 21.81 19.82
CA SER A 57 15.82 22.40 19.64
C SER A 57 15.84 23.58 18.68
N VAL A 58 14.73 23.78 17.96
CA VAL A 58 14.52 24.92 17.05
C VAL A 58 13.17 25.58 17.33
N ILE A 59 13.17 26.91 17.45
CA ILE A 59 11.97 27.75 17.50
C ILE A 59 12.01 28.69 16.29
N LEU A 60 10.98 28.62 15.44
CA LEU A 60 10.86 29.49 14.27
C LEU A 60 10.24 30.83 14.64
N GLY A 61 10.79 31.91 14.08
CA GLY A 61 10.18 33.24 14.16
C GLY A 61 8.81 33.28 13.48
N ASN A 62 7.96 34.19 13.95
CA ASN A 62 6.58 34.39 13.54
C ASN A 62 6.43 34.86 12.08
N ASN A 63 7.50 35.26 11.40
CA ASN A 63 7.48 35.65 9.99
C ASN A 63 7.91 34.52 9.04
N ILE A 64 8.37 33.37 9.56
CA ILE A 64 8.83 32.25 8.72
C ILE A 64 7.64 31.60 8.00
N SER A 65 7.60 31.76 6.69
CA SER A 65 6.55 31.21 5.82
C SER A 65 6.99 29.97 5.05
N ASN A 66 8.30 29.71 4.95
CA ASN A 66 8.85 28.64 4.10
C ASN A 66 10.11 28.04 4.73
N ILE A 67 10.11 26.72 4.91
CA ILE A 67 11.32 25.93 5.18
C ILE A 67 11.69 25.26 3.87
N GLN A 68 12.87 25.52 3.33
CA GLN A 68 13.30 24.98 2.05
C GLN A 68 13.89 23.56 2.18
N THR A 69 14.18 22.96 1.03
CA THR A 69 14.67 21.59 0.91
C THR A 69 15.89 21.34 1.79
N SER A 70 15.88 20.23 2.53
CA SER A 70 16.97 19.78 3.40
C SER A 70 17.41 20.77 4.48
N ALA A 71 16.62 21.80 4.79
CA ALA A 71 17.01 22.88 5.71
C ALA A 71 17.56 22.40 7.06
N PHE A 72 17.04 21.32 7.62
CA PHE A 72 17.49 20.70 8.87
C PHE A 72 17.86 19.21 8.70
N SER A 73 18.08 18.76 7.46
CA SER A 73 18.42 17.35 7.22
C SER A 73 19.70 16.97 7.98
N GLY A 74 19.72 15.80 8.61
CA GLY A 74 20.87 15.29 9.35
C GLY A 74 21.16 16.00 10.68
N CYS A 75 20.24 16.82 11.19
CA CYS A 75 20.33 17.33 12.57
C CYS A 75 20.04 16.19 13.57
N THR A 76 20.99 15.28 13.75
CA THR A 76 20.78 14.01 14.46
C THR A 76 20.46 14.17 15.94
N ASN A 77 20.82 15.28 16.57
CA ASN A 77 20.48 15.58 17.97
C ASN A 77 19.19 16.41 18.11
N LEU A 78 18.54 16.82 17.01
CA LEU A 78 17.34 17.64 17.05
C LEU A 78 16.18 16.82 17.64
N THR A 79 15.74 17.19 18.83
CA THR A 79 14.66 16.50 19.55
C THR A 79 13.29 17.12 19.33
N SER A 80 13.26 18.43 19.05
CA SER A 80 12.01 19.20 18.93
C SER A 80 12.14 20.38 17.96
N ILE A 81 11.05 20.69 17.29
CA ILE A 81 10.87 21.91 16.52
C ILE A 81 9.53 22.55 16.85
N THR A 82 9.55 23.86 17.10
CA THR A 82 8.35 24.68 17.25
C THR A 82 8.12 25.45 15.96
N PHE A 83 7.12 25.02 15.19
CA PHE A 83 6.69 25.70 13.98
C PHE A 83 5.87 26.97 14.31
N THR A 84 5.85 27.91 13.38
CA THR A 84 5.02 29.13 13.43
C THR A 84 3.70 28.94 12.68
N ASN A 85 2.67 29.68 13.08
CA ASN A 85 1.36 29.73 12.41
C ASN A 85 1.37 30.55 11.11
N THR A 86 2.52 31.05 10.65
CA THR A 86 2.68 31.66 9.33
C THR A 86 3.33 30.72 8.31
N LEU A 87 3.73 29.52 8.75
CA LEU A 87 4.39 28.53 7.90
C LEU A 87 3.41 27.97 6.88
N THR A 88 3.70 28.16 5.60
CA THR A 88 2.87 27.67 4.49
C THR A 88 3.51 26.50 3.74
N ARG A 89 4.83 26.36 3.82
CA ARG A 89 5.59 25.36 3.06
C ARG A 89 6.71 24.70 3.87
N ILE A 90 6.81 23.38 3.74
CA ILE A 90 7.94 22.58 4.20
C ILE A 90 8.53 21.83 3.01
N GLY A 91 9.78 22.13 2.67
CA GLY A 91 10.49 21.58 1.52
C GLY A 91 10.82 20.09 1.67
N GLY A 92 11.21 19.48 0.56
CA GLY A 92 11.58 18.07 0.54
C GLY A 92 12.74 17.80 1.49
N THR A 93 12.73 16.64 2.15
CA THR A 93 13.78 16.19 3.07
C THR A 93 14.16 17.19 4.17
N ALA A 94 13.29 18.16 4.48
CA ALA A 94 13.61 19.26 5.40
C ALA A 94 14.09 18.79 6.78
N PHE A 95 13.59 17.66 7.28
CA PHE A 95 14.00 17.03 8.53
C PHE A 95 14.47 15.59 8.33
N ALA A 96 14.94 15.23 7.13
CA ALA A 96 15.40 13.87 6.88
C ALA A 96 16.58 13.54 7.80
N ASN A 97 16.63 12.33 8.35
CA ASN A 97 17.66 11.84 9.26
C ASN A 97 17.83 12.67 10.56
N CYS A 98 16.80 13.41 11.00
CA CYS A 98 16.74 13.93 12.36
C CYS A 98 16.41 12.78 13.33
N THR A 99 17.39 11.91 13.56
CA THR A 99 17.19 10.62 14.25
C THR A 99 16.75 10.75 15.71
N SER A 100 16.95 11.90 16.35
CA SER A 100 16.46 12.19 17.71
C SER A 100 15.10 12.90 17.76
N LEU A 101 14.51 13.27 16.63
CA LEU A 101 13.25 14.00 16.60
C LEU A 101 12.12 13.11 17.11
N ILE A 102 11.48 13.51 18.20
CA ILE A 102 10.47 12.69 18.89
C ILE A 102 9.08 12.90 18.29
N SER A 103 8.73 14.17 18.05
CA SER A 103 7.41 14.54 17.55
C SER A 103 7.44 15.81 16.71
N ALA A 104 6.45 15.96 15.82
CA ALA A 104 6.24 17.19 15.06
C ALA A 104 4.75 17.56 14.99
N ILE A 105 4.43 18.84 15.11
CA ILE A 105 3.07 19.37 14.98
C ILE A 105 3.01 20.24 13.73
N ILE A 106 2.48 19.72 12.63
CA ILE A 106 2.34 20.46 11.37
C ILE A 106 1.18 21.46 11.50
N PRO A 107 1.44 22.79 11.41
CA PRO A 107 0.40 23.81 11.51
C PRO A 107 -0.67 23.71 10.41
N ASN A 108 -1.86 24.23 10.66
CA ASN A 108 -2.98 24.25 9.72
C ASN A 108 -2.74 25.15 8.50
N THR A 109 -1.76 26.05 8.61
CA THR A 109 -1.35 26.98 7.54
C THR A 109 -0.48 26.32 6.48
N VAL A 110 0.10 25.16 6.76
CA VAL A 110 0.96 24.44 5.82
C VAL A 110 0.10 23.85 4.69
N ASN A 111 0.28 24.32 3.46
CA ASN A 111 -0.45 23.83 2.29
C ASN A 111 0.47 23.16 1.24
N ASN A 112 1.78 23.16 1.49
CA ASN A 112 2.76 22.57 0.59
C ASN A 112 3.78 21.74 1.39
N LEU A 113 3.77 20.42 1.16
CA LEU A 113 4.72 19.47 1.75
C LEU A 113 5.57 18.85 0.64
N GLY A 114 6.89 18.92 0.78
CA GLY A 114 7.82 18.20 -0.06
C GLY A 114 7.89 16.71 0.25
N ASN A 115 8.58 15.96 -0.60
CA ASN A 115 8.82 14.53 -0.39
C ASN A 115 9.84 14.30 0.73
N GLY A 116 9.68 13.21 1.50
CA GLY A 116 10.71 12.75 2.43
C GLY A 116 10.94 13.62 3.66
N ILE A 117 9.99 14.49 4.04
CA ILE A 117 10.18 15.50 5.10
C ILE A 117 10.78 14.91 6.38
N PHE A 118 10.30 13.75 6.83
CA PHE A 118 10.76 13.05 8.03
C PHE A 118 11.46 11.71 7.72
N SER A 119 11.91 11.50 6.48
CA SER A 119 12.61 10.27 6.08
C SER A 119 13.79 9.99 7.01
N GLY A 120 13.86 8.82 7.63
CA GLY A 120 14.93 8.40 8.52
C GLY A 120 14.87 9.00 9.93
N CYS A 121 13.76 9.65 10.33
CA CYS A 121 13.57 10.08 11.72
C CYS A 121 13.23 8.88 12.61
N THR A 122 14.25 8.09 12.97
CA THR A 122 14.05 6.79 13.62
C THR A 122 13.41 6.85 14.99
N ASN A 123 13.54 7.95 15.75
CA ASN A 123 12.85 8.12 17.05
C ASN A 123 11.47 8.76 16.95
N LEU A 124 11.03 9.20 15.77
CA LEU A 124 9.77 9.90 15.57
C LEU A 124 8.60 8.99 15.92
N ASN A 125 7.88 9.33 16.99
CA ASN A 125 6.78 8.51 17.50
C ASN A 125 5.40 9.10 17.19
N SER A 126 5.32 10.39 16.88
CA SER A 126 4.05 11.10 16.66
C SER A 126 4.23 12.28 15.73
N VAL A 127 3.37 12.37 14.72
CA VAL A 127 3.19 13.57 13.92
C VAL A 127 1.71 13.91 13.86
N THR A 128 1.39 15.14 14.24
CA THR A 128 0.01 15.65 14.24
C THR A 128 -0.13 16.74 13.19
N PHE A 129 -1.22 16.72 12.42
CA PHE A 129 -1.60 17.81 11.53
C PHE A 129 -2.76 18.56 12.17
N THR A 130 -2.57 19.83 12.52
CA THR A 130 -3.68 20.63 13.06
C THR A 130 -4.62 21.00 11.92
N ASN A 131 -5.89 20.57 11.96
CA ASN A 131 -7.01 20.92 11.06
C ASN A 131 -6.61 21.47 9.68
N ASN A 132 -5.99 20.64 8.85
CA ASN A 132 -5.28 21.10 7.64
C ASN A 132 -6.02 20.71 6.36
N ALA A 133 -7.13 21.40 6.07
CA ALA A 133 -8.02 21.12 4.93
C ALA A 133 -7.33 21.22 3.55
N SER A 134 -6.17 21.87 3.44
CA SER A 134 -5.49 22.14 2.17
C SER A 134 -4.56 21.02 1.70
N ILE A 135 -4.08 20.15 2.60
CA ILE A 135 -3.19 19.05 2.23
C ILE A 135 -3.99 17.83 1.76
N LEU A 136 -3.89 17.49 0.48
CA LEU A 136 -4.63 16.37 -0.10
C LEU A 136 -3.82 15.05 -0.14
N SER A 137 -2.54 15.08 0.24
CA SER A 137 -1.70 13.88 0.17
C SER A 137 -0.65 13.83 1.27
N ILE A 138 -0.32 12.63 1.74
CA ILE A 138 0.96 12.36 2.41
C ILE A 138 2.00 12.17 1.30
N PRO A 139 3.03 13.03 1.17
CA PRO A 139 4.00 12.93 0.08
C PRO A 139 4.82 11.64 0.08
N THR A 140 5.46 11.36 -1.04
CA THR A 140 6.40 10.23 -1.20
C THR A 140 7.50 10.28 -0.13
N ASN A 141 7.85 9.12 0.42
CA ASN A 141 8.88 8.92 1.44
C ASN A 141 8.71 9.71 2.76
N THR A 142 7.56 10.35 3.02
CA THR A 142 7.40 11.30 4.15
C THR A 142 7.90 10.73 5.49
N PHE A 143 7.57 9.48 5.80
CA PHE A 143 7.96 8.76 7.01
C PHE A 143 8.83 7.53 6.70
N TYR A 144 9.50 7.50 5.54
CA TYR A 144 10.37 6.37 5.16
C TYR A 144 11.35 6.06 6.30
N GLY A 145 11.36 4.83 6.82
CA GLY A 145 12.26 4.40 7.89
C GLY A 145 12.02 5.04 9.25
N CYS A 146 10.83 5.61 9.52
CA CYS A 146 10.44 6.06 10.85
C CYS A 146 10.10 4.85 11.74
N THR A 147 11.12 4.11 12.15
CA THR A 147 10.97 2.80 12.80
C THR A 147 10.29 2.86 14.17
N ASN A 148 10.27 4.01 14.86
CA ASN A 148 9.57 4.17 16.14
C ASN A 148 8.12 4.71 16.02
N LEU A 149 7.65 4.98 14.80
CA LEU A 149 6.28 5.44 14.58
C LEU A 149 5.29 4.29 14.83
N ASN A 150 4.55 4.34 15.94
CA ASN A 150 3.71 3.20 16.35
C ASN A 150 2.24 3.31 15.94
N ASN A 151 1.67 4.52 16.01
CA ASN A 151 0.31 4.82 15.61
C ASN A 151 0.31 6.05 14.72
N PHE A 152 -0.56 6.07 13.71
CA PHE A 152 -0.72 7.23 12.87
C PHE A 152 -2.19 7.47 12.51
N ILE A 153 -2.62 8.73 12.58
CA ILE A 153 -3.95 9.16 12.14
C ILE A 153 -3.74 9.99 10.88
N VAL A 154 -4.18 9.46 9.74
CA VAL A 154 -4.17 10.19 8.47
C VAL A 154 -5.30 11.23 8.52
N PRO A 155 -5.02 12.52 8.30
CA PRO A 155 -6.06 13.56 8.28
C PRO A 155 -7.17 13.29 7.26
N ASP A 156 -8.43 13.55 7.62
CA ASP A 156 -9.64 13.16 6.86
C ASP A 156 -9.76 13.73 5.44
N ASN A 157 -9.00 14.77 5.10
CA ASN A 157 -8.99 15.39 3.78
C ASN A 157 -7.89 14.82 2.85
N ILE A 158 -7.04 13.92 3.35
CA ILE A 158 -6.04 13.24 2.53
C ILE A 158 -6.73 12.28 1.58
N THR A 159 -6.50 12.45 0.28
CA THR A 159 -6.99 11.57 -0.78
C THR A 159 -5.94 10.56 -1.23
N THR A 160 -4.65 10.84 -1.00
CA THR A 160 -3.55 10.00 -1.51
C THR A 160 -2.45 9.77 -0.47
N ILE A 161 -2.03 8.52 -0.32
CA ILE A 161 -0.77 8.17 0.36
C ILE A 161 0.31 7.96 -0.69
N GLY A 162 1.39 8.72 -0.60
CA GLY A 162 2.54 8.74 -1.51
C GLY A 162 3.33 7.44 -1.53
N GLY A 163 4.16 7.27 -2.57
CA GLY A 163 4.98 6.08 -2.71
C GLY A 163 5.95 5.96 -1.55
N SER A 164 6.10 4.76 -0.98
CA SER A 164 7.00 4.51 0.15
C SER A 164 6.81 5.46 1.35
N ALA A 165 5.64 6.07 1.51
CA ALA A 165 5.38 7.09 2.52
C ALA A 165 5.63 6.60 3.95
N PHE A 166 5.37 5.32 4.23
CA PHE A 166 5.60 4.63 5.50
C PHE A 166 6.49 3.38 5.30
N TYR A 167 7.30 3.35 4.24
CA TYR A 167 8.20 2.22 4.00
C TYR A 167 9.09 1.97 5.22
N ASN A 168 9.18 0.71 5.67
CA ASN A 168 10.00 0.29 6.80
C ASN A 168 9.68 1.03 8.13
N CYS A 169 8.43 1.47 8.32
CA CYS A 169 7.93 1.88 9.64
C CYS A 169 7.63 0.64 10.49
N THR A 170 8.67 -0.06 10.94
CA THR A 170 8.57 -1.41 11.51
C THR A 170 7.72 -1.51 12.77
N ASN A 171 7.60 -0.45 13.60
CA ASN A 171 6.72 -0.43 14.76
C ASN A 171 5.29 0.07 14.47
N LEU A 172 4.96 0.47 13.24
CA LEU A 172 3.63 0.96 12.88
C LEU A 172 2.64 -0.20 12.97
N SER A 173 1.90 -0.22 14.08
CA SER A 173 0.98 -1.33 14.41
C SER A 173 -0.46 -1.01 14.06
N ASN A 174 -0.81 0.28 14.03
CA ASN A 174 -2.14 0.76 13.74
C ASN A 174 -2.10 2.06 12.94
N ILE A 175 -2.93 2.14 11.92
CA ILE A 175 -3.12 3.35 11.13
C ILE A 175 -4.62 3.58 10.89
N ASN A 176 -5.09 4.77 11.25
CA ASN A 176 -6.42 5.22 10.88
C ASN A 176 -6.33 5.97 9.55
N LEU A 177 -6.91 5.39 8.50
CA LEU A 177 -6.92 5.97 7.16
C LEU A 177 -8.00 7.07 7.06
N SER A 178 -7.72 8.07 6.23
CA SER A 178 -8.65 9.13 5.89
C SER A 178 -9.92 8.57 5.23
N ASN A 179 -11.10 9.07 5.63
CA ASN A 179 -12.36 8.72 4.96
C ASN A 179 -12.44 9.20 3.51
N SER A 180 -11.59 10.16 3.11
CA SER A 180 -11.51 10.67 1.73
C SER A 180 -10.43 9.96 0.89
N LEU A 181 -9.72 8.96 1.43
CA LEU A 181 -8.61 8.30 0.76
C LEU A 181 -9.08 7.53 -0.48
N THR A 182 -8.59 7.91 -1.66
CA THR A 182 -8.90 7.25 -2.94
C THR A 182 -7.74 6.40 -3.46
N GLN A 183 -6.51 6.66 -3.02
CA GLN A 183 -5.33 5.99 -3.58
C GLN A 183 -4.20 5.72 -2.56
N ILE A 184 -3.66 4.50 -2.63
CA ILE A 184 -2.41 4.10 -1.94
C ILE A 184 -1.36 3.79 -3.00
N ASN A 185 -0.24 4.51 -2.97
CA ASN A 185 0.84 4.37 -3.96
C ASN A 185 1.79 3.20 -3.67
N ALA A 186 2.70 2.96 -4.63
CA ALA A 186 3.60 1.83 -4.60
C ALA A 186 4.44 1.82 -3.31
N SER A 187 4.59 0.64 -2.71
CA SER A 187 5.39 0.41 -1.50
C SER A 187 5.01 1.28 -0.29
N ALA A 188 3.84 1.92 -0.28
CA ALA A 188 3.44 2.90 0.74
C ALA A 188 3.62 2.40 2.19
N PHE A 189 3.31 1.13 2.46
CA PHE A 189 3.46 0.47 3.76
C PHE A 189 4.38 -0.75 3.68
N GLU A 190 5.23 -0.85 2.66
CA GLU A 190 6.14 -1.98 2.52
C GLU A 190 7.06 -2.08 3.75
N LEU A 191 7.26 -3.30 4.25
CA LEU A 191 8.02 -3.63 5.47
C LEU A 191 7.46 -2.98 6.76
N CYS A 192 6.19 -2.59 6.81
CA CYS A 192 5.50 -2.29 8.08
C CYS A 192 5.21 -3.59 8.85
N THR A 193 6.26 -4.22 9.38
CA THR A 193 6.20 -5.59 9.93
C THR A 193 5.29 -5.74 11.15
N SER A 194 5.00 -4.68 11.90
CA SER A 194 4.04 -4.70 13.02
C SER A 194 2.59 -4.40 12.63
N LEU A 195 2.32 -4.00 11.38
CA LEU A 195 0.97 -3.63 10.96
C LEU A 195 0.07 -4.86 10.89
N ALA A 196 -0.78 -5.03 11.91
CA ALA A 196 -1.58 -6.24 12.07
C ALA A 196 -2.98 -6.14 11.47
N ASN A 197 -3.57 -4.94 11.51
CA ASN A 197 -4.92 -4.67 11.04
C ASN A 197 -4.96 -3.31 10.34
N ILE A 198 -5.76 -3.23 9.26
CA ILE A 198 -6.02 -1.99 8.55
C ILE A 198 -7.47 -2.00 8.04
N SER A 199 -8.18 -0.90 8.24
CA SER A 199 -9.53 -0.70 7.71
C SER A 199 -9.48 0.27 6.54
N PHE A 200 -9.95 -0.16 5.38
CA PHE A 200 -10.00 0.68 4.19
C PHE A 200 -11.32 1.45 4.11
N PRO A 201 -11.30 2.74 3.72
CA PRO A 201 -12.51 3.51 3.52
C PRO A 201 -13.21 3.09 2.23
N SER A 202 -14.53 3.30 2.15
CA SER A 202 -15.34 3.00 0.96
C SER A 202 -15.05 3.90 -0.25
N THR A 203 -14.20 4.91 -0.08
CA THR A 203 -13.73 5.83 -1.12
C THR A 203 -12.47 5.32 -1.82
N LEU A 204 -11.79 4.30 -1.25
CA LEU A 204 -10.55 3.77 -1.80
C LEU A 204 -10.81 3.09 -3.14
N ASN A 205 -10.12 3.56 -4.18
CA ASN A 205 -10.28 3.07 -5.54
C ASN A 205 -9.05 2.30 -6.06
N ARG A 206 -7.84 2.71 -5.66
CA ARG A 206 -6.59 2.17 -6.21
C ARG A 206 -5.57 1.80 -5.13
N ILE A 207 -5.01 0.59 -5.24
CA ILE A 207 -3.88 0.09 -4.44
C ILE A 207 -2.75 -0.34 -5.39
N ASN A 208 -1.62 0.38 -5.36
CA ASN A 208 -0.50 0.17 -6.28
C ASN A 208 0.48 -0.91 -5.80
N THR A 209 1.43 -1.23 -6.69
CA THR A 209 2.38 -2.33 -6.54
C THR A 209 3.09 -2.32 -5.19
N GLY A 210 3.12 -3.47 -4.51
CA GLY A 210 3.90 -3.62 -3.28
C GLY A 210 3.39 -2.82 -2.07
N ALA A 211 2.19 -2.20 -2.15
CA ALA A 211 1.73 -1.28 -1.11
C ALA A 211 1.78 -1.83 0.33
N PHE A 212 1.59 -3.14 0.53
CA PHE A 212 1.69 -3.84 1.81
C PHE A 212 2.70 -5.00 1.77
N SER A 213 3.67 -4.96 0.86
CA SER A 213 4.71 -5.99 0.74
C SER A 213 5.48 -6.13 2.07
N GLY A 214 5.67 -7.35 2.56
CA GLY A 214 6.41 -7.63 3.79
C GLY A 214 5.71 -7.19 5.08
N CYS A 215 4.41 -6.86 5.05
CA CYS A 215 3.61 -6.65 6.27
C CYS A 215 3.35 -8.00 6.96
N THR A 216 4.37 -8.53 7.63
CA THR A 216 4.38 -9.91 8.17
C THR A 216 3.42 -10.15 9.33
N SER A 217 2.90 -9.10 9.98
CA SER A 217 1.87 -9.22 11.02
C SER A 217 0.44 -9.10 10.51
N LEU A 218 0.21 -8.79 9.23
CA LEU A 218 -1.12 -8.52 8.68
C LEU A 218 -1.96 -9.80 8.62
N ILE A 219 -3.05 -9.88 9.40
CA ILE A 219 -3.82 -11.14 9.56
C ILE A 219 -5.09 -11.16 8.70
N ASN A 220 -5.85 -10.06 8.74
CA ASN A 220 -7.19 -9.97 8.16
C ASN A 220 -7.28 -8.74 7.26
N ILE A 221 -7.77 -8.94 6.03
CA ILE A 221 -7.93 -7.85 5.06
C ILE A 221 -9.31 -7.91 4.41
N ILE A 222 -9.98 -6.76 4.37
CA ILE A 222 -11.22 -6.57 3.62
C ILE A 222 -10.99 -5.46 2.61
N ILE A 223 -10.80 -5.83 1.35
CA ILE A 223 -10.73 -4.88 0.24
C ILE A 223 -12.16 -4.42 -0.08
N PRO A 224 -12.46 -3.12 -0.03
CA PRO A 224 -13.79 -2.62 -0.32
C PRO A 224 -14.08 -2.73 -1.83
N ASP A 225 -15.35 -2.95 -2.18
CA ASP A 225 -15.76 -3.10 -3.58
C ASP A 225 -15.56 -1.82 -4.43
N SER A 226 -15.30 -0.67 -3.80
CA SER A 226 -14.86 0.56 -4.45
C SER A 226 -13.49 0.44 -5.14
N VAL A 227 -12.67 -0.54 -4.74
CA VAL A 227 -11.37 -0.81 -5.35
C VAL A 227 -11.58 -1.49 -6.69
N THR A 228 -11.23 -0.78 -7.77
CA THR A 228 -11.27 -1.32 -9.14
C THR A 228 -9.87 -1.61 -9.70
N GLN A 229 -8.82 -1.10 -9.03
CA GLN A 229 -7.43 -1.22 -9.49
C GLN A 229 -6.53 -1.70 -8.34
N MET A 230 -6.03 -2.92 -8.47
CA MET A 230 -5.08 -3.54 -7.55
C MET A 230 -3.94 -4.15 -8.35
N PHE A 231 -2.71 -3.67 -8.10
CA PHE A 231 -1.53 -4.06 -8.88
C PHE A 231 -0.78 -5.25 -8.26
N GLY A 232 0.36 -5.62 -8.84
CA GLY A 232 1.15 -6.78 -8.39
C GLY A 232 1.79 -6.61 -7.01
N ALA A 233 2.16 -7.72 -6.37
CA ALA A 233 2.91 -7.77 -5.13
C ALA A 233 2.30 -7.01 -3.93
N VAL A 234 1.02 -6.60 -3.99
CA VAL A 234 0.40 -5.78 -2.93
C VAL A 234 0.53 -6.43 -1.56
N PHE A 235 0.37 -7.77 -1.48
CA PHE A 235 0.53 -8.54 -0.24
C PHE A 235 1.69 -9.54 -0.32
N TYR A 236 2.71 -9.25 -1.13
CA TYR A 236 3.92 -10.08 -1.20
C TYR A 236 4.51 -10.27 0.21
N GLY A 237 4.81 -11.50 0.62
CA GLY A 237 5.45 -11.78 1.91
C GLY A 237 4.60 -11.49 3.15
N CYS A 238 3.30 -11.24 3.03
CA CYS A 238 2.38 -11.11 4.17
C CYS A 238 2.14 -12.48 4.83
N SER A 239 3.16 -13.00 5.52
CA SER A 239 3.22 -14.38 5.98
C SER A 239 2.17 -14.75 7.04
N ALA A 240 1.62 -13.78 7.78
CA ALA A 240 0.52 -14.01 8.72
C ALA A 240 -0.89 -13.85 8.12
N LEU A 241 -1.02 -13.48 6.83
CA LEU A 241 -2.32 -13.24 6.20
C LEU A 241 -3.11 -14.54 6.10
N THR A 242 -4.23 -14.61 6.81
CA THR A 242 -5.08 -15.82 6.87
C THR A 242 -6.44 -15.61 6.22
N ASN A 243 -7.04 -14.43 6.38
CA ASN A 243 -8.37 -14.11 5.86
C ASN A 243 -8.30 -12.87 4.97
N ILE A 244 -8.67 -13.03 3.70
CA ILE A 244 -8.79 -11.91 2.77
C ILE A 244 -10.10 -11.95 1.99
N LYS A 245 -10.83 -10.84 2.01
CA LYS A 245 -11.92 -10.55 1.07
C LYS A 245 -11.39 -9.60 0.00
N LEU A 246 -11.49 -10.01 -1.27
CA LEU A 246 -11.19 -9.17 -2.42
C LEU A 246 -12.42 -8.40 -2.87
N SER A 247 -12.19 -7.26 -3.54
CA SER A 247 -13.24 -6.50 -4.22
C SER A 247 -13.83 -7.33 -5.35
N GLU A 248 -15.16 -7.31 -5.51
CA GLU A 248 -15.82 -7.96 -6.64
C GLU A 248 -15.61 -7.21 -7.97
N ASN A 249 -15.01 -6.01 -7.95
CA ASN A 249 -14.85 -5.14 -9.13
C ASN A 249 -13.44 -5.13 -9.74
N ILE A 250 -12.54 -6.00 -9.28
CA ILE A 250 -11.22 -6.20 -9.92
C ILE A 250 -11.32 -7.18 -11.09
N SER A 251 -10.58 -6.90 -12.17
CA SER A 251 -10.57 -7.73 -13.39
C SER A 251 -9.43 -8.74 -13.45
N SER A 252 -8.40 -8.61 -12.60
CA SER A 252 -7.24 -9.49 -12.57
C SER A 252 -6.66 -9.63 -11.16
N LEU A 253 -5.96 -10.74 -10.92
CA LEU A 253 -5.05 -10.86 -9.78
C LEU A 253 -3.63 -10.53 -10.23
N GLY A 254 -3.03 -9.50 -9.64
CA GLY A 254 -1.71 -8.98 -9.99
C GLY A 254 -0.57 -10.01 -9.86
N ALA A 255 0.55 -9.78 -10.57
CA ALA A 255 1.73 -10.64 -10.45
C ALA A 255 2.24 -10.66 -9.00
N SER A 256 2.57 -11.84 -8.47
CA SER A 256 3.05 -12.03 -7.09
C SER A 256 2.12 -11.47 -5.99
N LEU A 257 0.83 -11.28 -6.28
CA LEU A 257 -0.10 -10.58 -5.37
C LEU A 257 -0.09 -11.12 -3.93
N PHE A 258 -0.07 -12.44 -3.76
CA PHE A 258 -0.01 -13.17 -2.49
C PHE A 258 1.23 -14.05 -2.37
N GLU A 259 2.27 -13.77 -3.17
CA GLU A 259 3.47 -14.59 -3.10
C GLU A 259 4.04 -14.59 -1.67
N GLY A 260 4.35 -15.76 -1.12
CA GLY A 260 4.88 -15.90 0.24
C GLY A 260 3.85 -15.67 1.36
N CYS A 261 2.56 -15.54 1.06
CA CYS A 261 1.48 -15.55 2.06
C CYS A 261 1.29 -16.96 2.66
N SER A 262 2.28 -17.43 3.43
CA SER A 262 2.37 -18.82 3.87
C SER A 262 1.25 -19.25 4.83
N SER A 263 0.56 -18.32 5.50
CA SER A 263 -0.61 -18.63 6.35
C SER A 263 -1.96 -18.60 5.61
N LEU A 264 -2.00 -18.19 4.34
CA LEU A 264 -3.24 -18.10 3.57
C LEU A 264 -3.76 -19.50 3.29
N ASN A 265 -4.87 -19.87 3.93
CA ASN A 265 -5.41 -21.23 3.85
C ASN A 265 -6.62 -21.37 2.91
N ASN A 266 -7.33 -20.27 2.69
CA ASN A 266 -8.47 -20.18 1.79
C ASN A 266 -8.53 -18.79 1.15
N ILE A 267 -9.03 -18.71 -0.09
CA ILE A 267 -9.31 -17.45 -0.77
C ILE A 267 -10.46 -17.65 -1.76
N LYS A 268 -11.38 -16.68 -1.79
CA LYS A 268 -12.40 -16.57 -2.83
C LYS A 268 -11.87 -15.64 -3.93
N ILE A 269 -11.66 -16.17 -5.12
CA ILE A 269 -11.39 -15.35 -6.31
C ILE A 269 -12.71 -14.70 -6.76
N PRO A 270 -12.76 -13.37 -6.97
CA PRO A 270 -13.96 -12.68 -7.44
C PRO A 270 -14.44 -13.14 -8.82
N ASN A 271 -15.75 -13.05 -9.06
CA ASN A 271 -16.36 -13.54 -10.30
C ASN A 271 -16.04 -12.69 -11.54
N ASN A 272 -15.49 -11.49 -11.36
CA ASN A 272 -15.10 -10.60 -12.47
C ASN A 272 -13.62 -10.75 -12.87
N VAL A 273 -12.84 -11.56 -12.13
CA VAL A 273 -11.43 -11.82 -12.47
C VAL A 273 -11.36 -12.67 -13.73
N ASN A 274 -10.70 -12.17 -14.77
CA ASN A 274 -10.49 -12.88 -16.04
C ASN A 274 -9.10 -13.52 -16.19
N GLN A 275 -8.13 -13.08 -15.39
CA GLN A 275 -6.76 -13.55 -15.46
C GLN A 275 -6.08 -13.58 -14.09
N ILE A 276 -5.23 -14.57 -13.89
CA ILE A 276 -4.34 -14.70 -12.72
C ILE A 276 -2.90 -14.61 -13.23
N LEU A 277 -2.19 -13.56 -12.80
CA LEU A 277 -0.86 -13.26 -13.32
C LEU A 277 0.25 -14.07 -12.64
N TYR A 278 1.47 -13.89 -13.15
CA TYR A 278 2.69 -14.61 -12.75
C TYR A 278 2.82 -14.72 -11.22
N ALA A 279 3.05 -15.93 -10.71
CA ALA A 279 3.34 -16.19 -9.30
C ALA A 279 2.31 -15.65 -8.29
N ALA A 280 1.07 -15.36 -8.68
CA ALA A 280 0.09 -14.69 -7.82
C ALA A 280 -0.13 -15.37 -6.45
N PHE A 281 0.04 -16.69 -6.34
CA PHE A 281 -0.06 -17.46 -5.11
C PHE A 281 1.22 -18.25 -4.77
N ARG A 282 2.36 -17.96 -5.41
CA ARG A 282 3.60 -18.72 -5.20
C ARG A 282 3.95 -18.79 -3.71
N GLY A 283 4.22 -19.97 -3.18
CA GLY A 283 4.59 -20.16 -1.77
C GLY A 283 3.46 -19.92 -0.75
N CYS A 284 2.19 -19.88 -1.17
CA CYS A 284 1.04 -19.98 -0.27
C CYS A 284 0.93 -21.40 0.30
N SER A 285 1.89 -21.79 1.15
CA SER A 285 2.11 -23.19 1.55
C SER A 285 1.01 -23.79 2.42
N ASN A 286 0.16 -22.98 3.07
CA ASN A 286 -1.04 -23.45 3.78
C ASN A 286 -2.32 -23.45 2.95
N LEU A 287 -2.30 -22.98 1.69
CA LEU A 287 -3.48 -22.96 0.84
C LEU A 287 -3.90 -24.40 0.54
N THR A 288 -5.04 -24.84 1.08
CA THR A 288 -5.48 -26.24 0.96
C THR A 288 -6.44 -26.47 -0.21
N SER A 289 -7.21 -25.44 -0.56
CA SER A 289 -8.15 -25.48 -1.65
C SER A 289 -8.37 -24.13 -2.28
N ILE A 290 -8.71 -24.10 -3.58
CA ILE A 290 -9.04 -22.87 -4.28
C ILE A 290 -10.17 -23.09 -5.29
N ILE A 291 -11.04 -22.09 -5.45
CA ILE A 291 -12.06 -22.05 -6.48
C ILE A 291 -11.65 -21.03 -7.54
N ILE A 292 -11.55 -21.50 -8.78
CA ILE A 292 -11.33 -20.70 -9.97
C ILE A 292 -12.69 -20.46 -10.65
N PRO A 293 -13.19 -19.21 -10.67
CA PRO A 293 -14.49 -18.89 -11.26
C PRO A 293 -14.49 -19.04 -12.78
N ARG A 294 -15.70 -19.10 -13.36
CA ARG A 294 -15.91 -19.27 -14.81
C ARG A 294 -15.25 -18.20 -15.67
N SER A 295 -15.06 -17.02 -15.11
CA SER A 295 -14.50 -15.85 -15.76
C SER A 295 -13.00 -15.98 -16.03
N VAL A 296 -12.26 -16.79 -15.25
CA VAL A 296 -10.80 -16.91 -15.40
C VAL A 296 -10.48 -17.76 -16.62
N THR A 297 -9.93 -17.14 -17.65
CA THR A 297 -9.56 -17.81 -18.90
C THR A 297 -8.06 -17.79 -19.17
N ILE A 298 -7.29 -16.89 -18.52
CA ILE A 298 -5.86 -16.71 -18.76
C ILE A 298 -5.06 -17.03 -17.49
N PHE A 299 -4.06 -17.92 -17.64
CA PHE A 299 -3.12 -18.32 -16.60
C PHE A 299 -1.69 -18.01 -17.07
N ASN A 300 -0.87 -17.47 -16.16
CA ASN A 300 0.56 -17.24 -16.36
C ASN A 300 1.41 -18.23 -15.54
N ASP A 301 2.73 -18.14 -15.69
CA ASP A 301 3.69 -19.04 -15.04
C ASP A 301 3.64 -18.98 -13.50
N ASN A 302 3.91 -20.13 -12.88
CA ASN A 302 4.20 -20.30 -11.45
C ASN A 302 3.08 -19.85 -10.48
N ILE A 303 1.83 -19.71 -10.93
CA ILE A 303 0.72 -19.20 -10.11
C ILE A 303 0.65 -19.91 -8.75
N PHE A 304 0.70 -21.24 -8.73
CA PHE A 304 0.63 -22.04 -7.51
C PHE A 304 1.95 -22.73 -7.15
N GLU A 305 3.08 -22.26 -7.68
CA GLU A 305 4.38 -22.84 -7.40
C GLU A 305 4.62 -22.90 -5.88
N ASN A 306 5.05 -24.05 -5.35
CA ASN A 306 5.30 -24.26 -3.91
C ASN A 306 4.08 -24.07 -2.99
N CYS A 307 2.85 -24.19 -3.52
CA CYS A 307 1.63 -24.33 -2.70
C CYS A 307 1.52 -25.78 -2.17
N THR A 308 2.43 -26.16 -1.28
CA THR A 308 2.65 -27.57 -0.87
C THR A 308 1.45 -28.26 -0.21
N SER A 309 0.51 -27.49 0.37
CA SER A 309 -0.73 -28.03 0.96
C SER A 309 -1.93 -28.06 -0.01
N LEU A 310 -1.79 -27.56 -1.24
CA LEU A 310 -2.91 -27.41 -2.18
C LEU A 310 -3.38 -28.78 -2.67
N LYS A 311 -4.55 -29.21 -2.19
CA LYS A 311 -5.13 -30.53 -2.44
C LYS A 311 -6.35 -30.49 -3.34
N ASP A 312 -7.22 -29.50 -3.18
CA ASP A 312 -8.48 -29.43 -3.92
C ASP A 312 -8.54 -28.16 -4.79
N ILE A 313 -8.52 -28.31 -6.12
CA ILE A 313 -8.60 -27.19 -7.07
C ILE A 313 -9.89 -27.30 -7.86
N TYR A 314 -10.80 -26.33 -7.71
CA TYR A 314 -12.11 -26.36 -8.34
C TYR A 314 -12.17 -25.36 -9.50
N PHE A 315 -12.33 -25.86 -10.71
CA PHE A 315 -12.59 -25.04 -11.89
C PHE A 315 -14.09 -25.02 -12.17
N LEU A 316 -14.69 -23.83 -12.09
CA LEU A 316 -16.10 -23.64 -12.45
C LEU A 316 -16.29 -23.40 -13.95
N GLY A 317 -15.22 -23.00 -14.65
CA GLY A 317 -15.16 -22.73 -16.08
C GLY A 317 -14.59 -23.87 -16.93
N ASN A 318 -14.13 -23.48 -18.11
CA ASN A 318 -13.46 -24.39 -19.05
C ASN A 318 -12.02 -24.64 -18.62
N ASN A 319 -11.33 -25.55 -19.31
CA ASN A 319 -9.87 -25.68 -19.18
C ASN A 319 -9.25 -24.31 -19.52
N PRO A 320 -8.44 -23.70 -18.62
CA PRO A 320 -7.84 -22.40 -18.91
C PRO A 320 -6.86 -22.48 -20.09
N ASP A 321 -6.72 -21.35 -20.79
CA ASP A 321 -5.66 -21.21 -21.78
C ASP A 321 -4.32 -21.03 -21.07
N ILE A 322 -3.46 -22.04 -21.20
CA ILE A 322 -2.10 -22.04 -20.68
C ILE A 322 -1.03 -21.92 -21.78
N SER A 323 -1.43 -21.55 -23.01
CA SER A 323 -0.49 -21.39 -24.14
C SER A 323 0.62 -20.36 -23.89
N ASN A 324 0.37 -19.42 -22.96
CA ASN A 324 1.33 -18.41 -22.52
C ASN A 324 2.23 -18.88 -21.35
N THR A 325 2.11 -20.14 -20.93
CA THR A 325 2.93 -20.70 -19.84
C THR A 325 4.15 -21.41 -20.41
N THR A 326 5.31 -21.11 -19.84
CA THR A 326 6.59 -21.79 -20.10
C THR A 326 6.94 -22.79 -18.99
N ILE A 327 6.28 -22.69 -17.83
CA ILE A 327 6.50 -23.53 -16.65
C ILE A 327 5.14 -24.04 -16.11
N ASP A 328 5.12 -25.25 -15.54
CA ASP A 328 3.92 -25.86 -14.97
C ASP A 328 3.30 -24.95 -13.87
N VAL A 329 2.03 -24.59 -14.08
CA VAL A 329 1.20 -23.80 -13.17
C VAL A 329 1.10 -24.45 -11.77
N LEU A 330 1.24 -25.78 -11.69
CA LEU A 330 1.06 -26.61 -10.50
C LEU A 330 2.37 -27.22 -9.99
N LEU A 331 3.50 -26.55 -10.18
CA LEU A 331 4.80 -27.02 -9.70
C LEU A 331 4.87 -27.08 -8.16
N ASN A 332 5.37 -28.21 -7.62
CA ASN A 332 5.59 -28.42 -6.18
C ASN A 332 4.34 -28.22 -5.29
N ILE A 333 3.16 -28.65 -5.77
CA ILE A 333 1.94 -28.72 -4.96
C ILE A 333 1.80 -30.06 -4.23
N SER A 334 0.68 -30.29 -3.55
CA SER A 334 0.43 -31.57 -2.87
C SER A 334 0.46 -32.76 -3.85
N PRO A 335 1.14 -33.88 -3.53
CA PRO A 335 1.18 -35.06 -4.40
C PRO A 335 -0.18 -35.77 -4.52
N THR A 336 -1.15 -35.40 -3.68
CA THR A 336 -2.53 -35.91 -3.73
C THR A 336 -3.51 -34.90 -4.34
N ALA A 337 -3.01 -33.89 -5.05
CA ALA A 337 -3.84 -32.84 -5.61
C ALA A 337 -4.89 -33.40 -6.59
N THR A 338 -6.09 -32.86 -6.49
CA THR A 338 -7.24 -33.21 -7.32
C THR A 338 -7.80 -31.94 -7.97
N ILE A 339 -7.91 -31.97 -9.29
CA ILE A 339 -8.63 -30.98 -10.07
C ILE A 339 -10.09 -31.44 -10.24
N TYR A 340 -11.01 -30.57 -9.85
CA TYR A 340 -12.45 -30.74 -9.99
C TYR A 340 -12.99 -29.83 -11.08
N TYR A 341 -13.68 -30.38 -12.07
CA TYR A 341 -14.16 -29.63 -13.26
C TYR A 341 -15.53 -30.12 -13.74
N TYR A 342 -16.23 -29.29 -14.53
CA TYR A 342 -17.49 -29.70 -15.17
C TYR A 342 -17.22 -30.42 -16.51
N ASP A 343 -17.75 -31.63 -16.66
CA ASP A 343 -17.66 -32.43 -17.89
C ASP A 343 -18.70 -31.98 -18.93
N VAL A 344 -18.53 -30.76 -19.42
CA VAL A 344 -19.46 -30.15 -20.40
C VAL A 344 -18.75 -29.54 -21.61
N ASN A 345 -17.41 -29.50 -21.64
CA ASN A 345 -16.64 -28.92 -22.74
C ASN A 345 -15.39 -29.76 -23.10
N PRO A 346 -15.05 -29.89 -24.39
CA PRO A 346 -13.83 -30.59 -24.81
C PRO A 346 -12.59 -29.84 -24.31
N GLY A 347 -11.58 -30.57 -23.81
CA GLY A 347 -10.29 -30.00 -23.41
C GLY A 347 -9.74 -30.49 -22.06
N TRP A 348 -10.55 -31.13 -21.22
CA TRP A 348 -10.07 -31.88 -20.06
C TRP A 348 -9.83 -33.35 -20.44
N PRO A 349 -8.80 -34.05 -19.93
CA PRO A 349 -7.68 -33.59 -19.11
C PRO A 349 -6.42 -33.39 -19.97
N TYR A 350 -6.10 -32.15 -20.33
CA TYR A 350 -4.82 -31.84 -20.98
C TYR A 350 -4.15 -30.66 -20.26
N ASN A 351 -2.83 -30.81 -20.05
CA ASN A 351 -1.85 -29.74 -19.77
C ASN A 351 -1.57 -29.31 -18.31
N PHE A 352 -2.05 -30.03 -17.30
CA PHE A 352 -1.48 -29.93 -15.94
C PHE A 352 -0.63 -31.18 -15.72
N GLY A 353 0.63 -31.05 -15.29
CA GLY A 353 1.60 -32.16 -15.28
C GLY A 353 1.12 -33.45 -14.60
N ALA A 354 1.89 -34.55 -14.75
CA ALA A 354 1.50 -35.92 -14.39
C ALA A 354 1.20 -36.19 -12.89
N GLN A 355 1.26 -35.18 -12.01
CA GLN A 355 1.12 -35.32 -10.55
C GLN A 355 -0.29 -35.01 -10.01
N VAL A 356 -1.26 -34.67 -10.86
CA VAL A 356 -2.64 -34.33 -10.43
C VAL A 356 -3.66 -35.35 -10.88
N SER A 357 -4.65 -35.62 -10.01
CA SER A 357 -5.83 -36.41 -10.36
C SER A 357 -6.99 -35.52 -10.81
N PHE A 358 -7.93 -36.08 -11.58
CA PHE A 358 -9.05 -35.35 -12.17
C PHE A 358 -10.38 -35.96 -11.72
N LYS A 359 -11.35 -35.13 -11.29
CA LYS A 359 -12.70 -35.56 -10.89
C LYS A 359 -13.79 -34.64 -11.46
N ILE A 360 -14.86 -35.24 -11.95
CA ILE A 360 -16.00 -34.52 -12.51
C ILE A 360 -16.91 -34.01 -11.38
N LEU A 361 -17.25 -32.72 -11.42
CA LEU A 361 -18.10 -32.02 -10.44
C LEU A 361 -19.56 -32.51 -10.43
N ASN A 362 -20.10 -32.96 -11.56
CA ASN A 362 -21.51 -33.34 -11.74
C ASN A 362 -21.99 -34.44 -10.77
N ASN A 363 -21.06 -35.24 -10.21
CA ASN A 363 -21.38 -36.36 -9.32
C ASN A 363 -21.08 -36.07 -7.83
N LEU A 364 -20.56 -34.88 -7.50
CA LEU A 364 -20.16 -34.57 -6.14
C LEU A 364 -21.28 -33.79 -5.42
N LYS A 365 -21.97 -34.46 -4.48
CA LYS A 365 -22.70 -33.80 -3.37
C LYS A 365 -21.68 -33.11 -2.44
N ASN A 366 -20.88 -32.19 -2.97
CA ASN A 366 -19.74 -31.65 -2.23
C ASN A 366 -20.24 -30.59 -1.25
N SER A 367 -20.39 -30.97 0.01
CA SER A 367 -20.64 -30.06 1.13
C SER A 367 -19.64 -28.90 1.16
N LYS A 368 -18.43 -29.08 0.61
CA LYS A 368 -17.43 -28.02 0.44
C LYS A 368 -17.86 -26.91 -0.54
N LEU A 369 -18.60 -27.19 -1.61
CA LEU A 369 -19.08 -26.10 -2.49
C LEU A 369 -20.06 -25.17 -1.75
N LYS A 370 -20.83 -25.72 -0.81
CA LYS A 370 -21.71 -24.93 0.07
C LYS A 370 -20.93 -24.07 1.06
N THR A 371 -19.78 -24.53 1.57
CA THR A 371 -18.92 -23.71 2.44
C THR A 371 -18.31 -22.50 1.73
N PHE A 372 -18.37 -22.46 0.39
CA PHE A 372 -17.97 -21.31 -0.43
C PHE A 372 -19.17 -20.51 -1.00
N GLY A 373 -20.38 -20.74 -0.51
CA GLY A 373 -21.59 -20.02 -0.93
C GLY A 373 -22.18 -20.43 -2.28
N LEU A 374 -21.72 -21.55 -2.87
CA LEU A 374 -22.30 -22.11 -4.09
C LEU A 374 -23.41 -23.10 -3.74
N ASN A 375 -24.67 -22.71 -3.94
CA ASN A 375 -25.81 -23.62 -3.85
C ASN A 375 -25.82 -24.55 -5.07
N VAL A 376 -25.22 -25.73 -4.93
CA VAL A 376 -25.46 -26.83 -5.85
C VAL A 376 -26.83 -27.42 -5.50
N SER A 377 -27.90 -26.84 -6.03
CA SER A 377 -29.20 -27.51 -6.00
C SER A 377 -29.07 -28.79 -6.83
N SER A 378 -29.41 -29.91 -6.19
CA SER A 378 -29.53 -31.22 -6.83
C SER A 378 -30.49 -31.11 -8.02
N GLY A 379 -29.97 -31.06 -9.25
CA GLY A 379 -30.85 -31.05 -10.43
C GLY A 379 -30.34 -30.45 -11.73
N ALA A 380 -29.07 -30.04 -11.88
CA ALA A 380 -28.57 -29.61 -13.19
C ALA A 380 -28.18 -30.80 -14.08
N THR A 381 -29.12 -31.71 -14.36
CA THR A 381 -29.03 -32.59 -15.52
C THR A 381 -29.38 -31.76 -16.76
N SER A 382 -28.41 -31.61 -17.66
CA SER A 382 -28.49 -31.03 -19.00
C SER A 382 -28.52 -29.50 -19.12
N ILE A 383 -27.37 -28.90 -19.41
CA ILE A 383 -27.31 -27.71 -20.26
C ILE A 383 -27.39 -28.25 -21.70
N LYS A 384 -28.59 -28.23 -22.29
CA LYS A 384 -28.74 -28.51 -23.73
C LYS A 384 -27.94 -27.46 -24.52
N LYS A 385 -27.13 -27.94 -25.47
CA LYS A 385 -26.57 -27.15 -26.58
C LYS A 385 -27.59 -26.12 -27.05
N ILE A 386 -27.31 -24.83 -26.89
CA ILE A 386 -28.01 -23.78 -27.61
C ILE A 386 -27.33 -23.71 -28.98
N ASN A 387 -27.87 -24.42 -29.96
CA ASN A 387 -27.62 -24.09 -31.35
C ASN A 387 -28.43 -22.84 -31.65
N ALA A 388 -27.75 -21.74 -31.99
CA ALA A 388 -28.38 -20.55 -32.51
C ALA A 388 -29.01 -20.87 -33.87
N GLY A 389 -30.34 -21.01 -33.88
CA GLY A 389 -31.17 -21.04 -35.08
C GLY A 389 -32.33 -20.08 -34.88
N ASN A 390 -32.26 -18.94 -35.58
CA ASN A 390 -33.24 -17.85 -35.71
C ASN A 390 -34.60 -18.05 -35.01
N GLY A 391 -34.83 -17.29 -33.93
CA GLY A 391 -36.16 -17.11 -33.34
C GLY A 391 -36.10 -16.67 -31.88
N SER A 392 -36.56 -15.45 -31.59
CA SER A 392 -36.62 -14.85 -30.26
C SER A 392 -37.44 -15.70 -29.29
N LEU A 393 -36.91 -15.98 -28.08
CA LEU A 393 -37.73 -16.49 -26.98
C LEU A 393 -37.36 -15.85 -25.63
N ASN A 394 -38.35 -15.20 -25.02
CA ASN A 394 -38.31 -14.71 -23.65
C ASN A 394 -38.37 -15.90 -22.66
N LEU A 395 -37.49 -15.93 -21.65
CA LEU A 395 -37.56 -16.92 -20.57
C LEU A 395 -37.81 -16.23 -19.22
N LYS A 396 -38.99 -16.53 -18.66
CA LYS A 396 -39.34 -16.33 -17.25
C LYS A 396 -38.67 -17.46 -16.44
N ILE A 397 -37.83 -17.10 -15.50
CA ILE A 397 -37.23 -18.02 -14.52
C ILE A 397 -38.28 -18.26 -13.42
N LYS A 398 -38.51 -19.53 -13.05
CA LYS A 398 -39.31 -19.90 -11.88
C LYS A 398 -38.40 -20.39 -10.77
#